data_AF-A0A2V8GMA8-F1
#
_entry.id   AF-A0A2V8GMA8-F1
#
_cell.length_a   1.000
_cell.length_b   1.000
_cell.length_c   1.000
_cell.angle_alpha   90.00
_cell.angle_beta   90.00
_cell.angle_gamma   90.00
#
_symmetry.space_group_name_H-M   'P 1'
#
loop_
_entity.id
_entity.type
_entity.pdbx_description
1 polymer ?
#
loop_
_entity_poly.entity_id
_entity_poly.type
_entity_poly.pdbx_seq_one_letter_code
_entity_poly.pdbx_strand_id
1 'polypeptide(L)'
;MLTRIEGGWQYLALFLLVFQFVVPFCLLLSRPLKRTPDRLVRLALWLLIVRVIDTFMYVTPEFSSAGANRWFVAGEHESVFFVNWLDLVTPVAIGGLWFWMFYTQLRERPLLPIGDPYLAEALESMGGH
;
A
#
# COMPACT_ATOMS: atom_id res chain seq x y z
N MET A 1 25.21 9.16 5.25
CA MET A 1 24.73 7.81 4.88
C MET A 1 24.43 6.90 6.08
N LEU A 2 24.57 7.37 7.33
CA LEU A 2 24.39 6.58 8.56
C LEU A 2 23.18 7.00 9.43
N THR A 3 22.41 8.01 9.01
CA THR A 3 21.32 8.59 9.83
C THR A 3 20.02 7.78 9.84
N ARG A 4 19.98 6.58 9.23
CA ARG A 4 18.79 5.70 9.22
C ARG A 4 18.93 4.45 10.11
N ILE A 5 20.06 4.27 10.79
CA ILE A 5 20.34 3.05 11.59
C ILE A 5 20.04 3.26 13.09
N GLU A 6 20.04 4.51 13.56
CA GLU A 6 19.72 4.83 14.95
C GLU A 6 18.29 5.36 15.11
N GLY A 7 17.68 5.13 16.28
CA GLY A 7 16.35 5.66 16.62
C GLY A 7 15.14 4.78 16.26
N GLY A 8 15.33 3.48 15.99
CA GLY A 8 14.22 2.51 15.78
C GLY A 8 13.84 2.24 14.31
N TRP A 9 14.35 3.06 13.38
CA TRP A 9 14.15 2.91 11.93
C TRP A 9 14.65 1.58 11.35
N GLN A 10 15.67 0.97 11.96
CA GLN A 10 16.20 -0.33 11.58
C GLN A 10 15.15 -1.46 11.62
N TYR A 11 14.23 -1.43 12.59
CA TYR A 11 13.19 -2.46 12.71
C TYR A 11 12.15 -2.32 11.60
N LEU A 12 11.79 -1.07 11.26
CA LEU A 12 10.87 -0.79 10.16
C LEU A 12 11.49 -1.16 8.80
N ALA A 13 12.77 -0.84 8.61
CA ALA A 13 13.51 -1.22 7.41
C ALA A 13 13.61 -2.73 7.23
N LEU A 14 13.91 -3.48 8.31
CA LEU A 14 13.95 -4.94 8.28
C LEU A 14 12.55 -5.54 8.01
N PHE A 15 11.52 -4.99 8.65
CA PHE A 15 10.12 -5.37 8.39
C PHE A 15 9.77 -5.17 6.92
N LEU A 16 9.99 -3.98 6.37
CA LEU A 16 9.72 -3.67 4.97
C LEU A 16 10.50 -4.57 4.03
N LEU A 17 11.78 -4.83 4.30
CA LEU A 17 12.58 -5.76 3.49
C LEU A 17 11.93 -7.14 3.44
N VAL A 18 11.50 -7.70 4.57
CA VAL A 18 10.83 -9.00 4.58
C VAL A 18 9.48 -8.94 3.85
N PHE A 19 8.64 -7.95 4.14
CA PHE A 19 7.27 -7.91 3.64
C PHE A 19 7.12 -7.38 2.21
N GLN A 20 8.07 -6.60 1.70
CA GLN A 20 8.08 -6.08 0.33
C GLN A 20 8.89 -6.95 -0.62
N PHE A 21 9.83 -7.76 -0.12
CA PHE A 21 10.62 -8.67 -0.96
C PHE A 21 10.21 -10.13 -0.78
N VAL A 22 10.27 -10.66 0.45
CA VAL A 22 10.06 -12.10 0.71
C VAL A 22 8.62 -12.49 0.42
N VAL A 23 7.65 -11.68 0.83
CA VAL A 23 6.23 -11.97 0.57
C VAL A 23 5.95 -12.07 -0.92
N PRO A 24 6.17 -11.05 -1.78
CA PRO A 24 5.90 -11.18 -3.20
C PRO A 24 6.76 -12.26 -3.89
N PHE A 25 7.97 -12.53 -3.41
CA PHE A 25 8.79 -13.63 -3.91
C PHE A 25 8.15 -15.01 -3.64
N CYS A 26 7.74 -15.27 -2.40
CA CYS A 26 7.01 -16.48 -2.05
C CYS A 26 5.65 -16.57 -2.78
N LEU A 27 5.01 -15.43 -2.99
CA LEU A 27 3.74 -15.29 -3.70
C LEU A 27 3.88 -15.67 -5.19
N LEU A 28 4.95 -15.20 -5.84
CA LEU A 28 5.31 -15.57 -7.22
C LEU A 28 5.66 -17.06 -7.36
N LEU A 29 6.28 -17.65 -6.34
CA LEU A 29 6.55 -19.09 -6.31
C LEU A 29 5.28 -19.94 -6.09
N SER A 30 4.25 -19.35 -5.48
CA SER A 30 3.03 -20.04 -5.07
C SER A 30 1.99 -20.10 -6.20
N ARG A 31 2.00 -21.21 -6.96
CA ARG A 31 0.90 -21.59 -7.88
C ARG A 31 -0.52 -21.66 -7.25
N PRO A 32 -0.73 -22.14 -6.00
CA PRO A 32 -2.08 -22.33 -5.46
C PRO A 32 -2.82 -21.03 -5.11
N LEU A 33 -2.14 -19.88 -5.10
CA LEU A 33 -2.77 -18.61 -4.74
C LEU A 33 -3.80 -18.12 -5.77
N LYS A 34 -3.68 -18.58 -7.02
CA LYS A 34 -4.60 -18.25 -8.10
C LYS A 34 -5.98 -18.92 -7.97
N ARG A 35 -6.15 -19.87 -7.05
CA ARG A 35 -7.38 -20.68 -6.93
C ARG A 35 -8.39 -20.21 -5.88
N THR A 36 -8.02 -19.28 -4.99
CA THR A 36 -8.91 -18.85 -3.90
C THR A 36 -8.99 -17.32 -3.81
N PRO A 37 -10.12 -16.70 -4.23
CA PRO A 37 -10.27 -15.25 -4.22
C PRO A 37 -10.12 -14.65 -2.81
N ASP A 38 -10.58 -15.33 -1.76
CA ASP A 38 -10.46 -14.84 -0.37
C ASP A 38 -9.02 -14.71 0.13
N ARG A 39 -8.10 -15.52 -0.39
CA ARG A 39 -6.68 -15.42 -0.05
C ARG A 39 -6.04 -14.27 -0.82
N LEU A 40 -6.42 -14.07 -2.08
CA LEU A 40 -5.97 -12.95 -2.90
C LEU A 40 -6.37 -11.60 -2.30
N VAL A 41 -7.62 -11.46 -1.85
CA VAL A 41 -8.09 -10.20 -1.24
C VAL A 41 -7.32 -9.87 0.04
N ARG A 42 -7.13 -10.85 0.94
CA ARG A 42 -6.34 -10.65 2.17
C ARG A 42 -4.90 -10.24 1.88
N LEU A 43 -4.28 -10.85 0.87
CA LEU A 43 -2.93 -10.49 0.45
C LEU A 43 -2.88 -9.12 -0.22
N ALA A 44 -3.86 -8.76 -1.03
CA ALA A 44 -3.95 -7.43 -1.64
C ALA A 44 -4.08 -6.35 -0.55
N LEU A 45 -4.93 -6.56 0.46
CA LEU A 45 -5.04 -5.68 1.62
C LEU A 45 -3.72 -5.58 2.39
N TRP A 46 -3.06 -6.71 2.63
CA TRP A 46 -1.75 -6.73 3.27
C TRP A 46 -0.70 -5.94 2.47
N LEU A 47 -0.64 -6.14 1.15
CA LEU A 47 0.27 -5.42 0.27
C LEU A 47 0.00 -3.91 0.25
N LEU A 48 -1.27 -3.50 0.30
CA LEU A 48 -1.64 -2.09 0.45
C LEU A 48 -1.08 -1.50 1.74
N ILE A 49 -1.22 -2.21 2.87
CA ILE A 49 -0.67 -1.76 4.16
C ILE A 49 0.85 -1.62 4.08
N VAL A 50 1.55 -2.64 3.57
CA VAL A 50 3.02 -2.60 3.40
C VAL A 50 3.43 -1.43 2.52
N ARG A 51 2.68 -1.17 1.44
CA ARG A 51 2.94 -0.02 0.55
C ARG A 51 2.78 1.33 1.26
N VAL A 52 1.77 1.48 2.12
CA VAL A 52 1.60 2.70 2.91
C VAL A 52 2.78 2.89 3.86
N ILE A 53 3.25 1.81 4.50
CA ILE A 53 4.41 1.85 5.42
C ILE A 53 5.70 2.18 4.65
N ASP A 54 5.91 1.61 3.46
CA ASP A 54 7.06 1.92 2.59
C ASP A 54 7.06 3.41 2.20
N THR A 55 5.89 3.93 1.80
CA THR A 55 5.72 5.36 1.49
C THR A 55 6.03 6.23 2.71
N PHE A 56 5.56 5.84 3.90
CA PHE A 56 5.87 6.54 5.14
C PHE A 56 7.38 6.61 5.39
N MET A 57 8.11 5.50 5.18
CA MET A 57 9.57 5.47 5.34
C MET A 57 10.32 6.44 4.39
N TYR A 58 9.78 6.73 3.21
CA TYR A 58 10.34 7.74 2.31
C TYR A 58 10.04 9.18 2.76
N VAL A 59 8.86 9.41 3.32
CA VAL A 59 8.35 10.76 3.67
C VAL A 59 8.88 11.24 5.03
N THR A 60 8.89 10.40 6.07
CA THR A 60 9.30 10.82 7.43
C THR A 60 10.72 11.40 7.55
N PRO A 61 11.76 10.93 6.81
CA PRO A 61 13.09 11.51 6.89
C PRO A 61 13.19 12.89 6.22
N GLU A 62 12.11 13.49 5.76
CA GLU A 62 12.08 14.90 5.34
C GLU A 62 11.60 15.84 6.47
N PHE A 63 11.06 15.27 7.55
CA PHE A 63 10.55 16.01 8.71
C PHE A 63 11.56 15.93 9.87
N SER A 64 11.76 17.06 10.56
CA SER A 64 12.53 17.15 11.80
C SER A 64 11.73 16.51 12.96
N SER A 65 12.38 16.19 14.08
CA SER A 65 11.74 15.70 15.31
C SER A 65 10.64 16.64 15.85
N ALA A 66 10.61 17.90 15.41
CA ALA A 66 9.59 18.89 15.71
C ALA A 66 8.41 18.94 14.72
N GLY A 67 8.36 18.07 13.70
CA GLY A 67 7.30 18.08 12.67
C GLY A 67 7.41 19.21 11.64
N ALA A 68 8.46 20.05 11.72
CA ALA A 68 8.78 21.05 10.70
C ALA A 68 9.58 20.41 9.55
N ASN A 69 9.37 20.89 8.32
CA ASN A 69 10.14 20.39 7.19
C ASN A 69 11.61 20.81 7.31
N ARG A 70 12.52 19.88 7.02
CA ARG A 70 13.97 20.12 7.16
C ARG A 70 14.51 21.19 6.23
N TRP A 71 13.79 21.50 5.14
CA TRP A 71 14.18 22.54 4.19
C TRP A 71 14.07 23.97 4.77
N PHE A 72 13.20 24.22 5.75
CA PHE A 72 13.00 25.57 6.31
C PHE A 72 13.67 25.79 7.68
N VAL A 73 14.26 24.76 8.30
CA VAL A 73 14.85 24.87 9.64
C VAL A 73 16.36 24.62 9.59
N ALA A 74 17.17 25.66 9.78
CA ALA A 74 18.62 25.55 9.88
C ALA A 74 19.03 25.00 11.26
N GLY A 75 19.61 23.80 11.31
CA GLY A 75 20.13 23.17 12.53
C GLY A 75 20.40 21.67 12.35
N GLU A 76 21.28 21.10 13.16
CA GLU A 76 21.55 19.64 13.17
C GLU A 76 20.31 18.89 13.69
N HIS A 77 19.58 18.25 12.77
CA HIS A 77 18.34 17.54 13.09
C HIS A 77 18.62 16.05 13.30
N GLU A 78 18.62 15.60 14.54
CA GLU A 78 18.48 14.18 14.84
C GLU A 78 17.09 13.69 14.40
N SER A 79 17.07 12.72 13.49
CA SER A 79 15.84 12.08 13.02
C SER A 79 15.36 11.03 14.01
N VAL A 80 14.63 11.47 15.03
CA VAL A 80 13.96 10.56 15.95
C VAL A 80 12.71 9.99 15.27
N PHE A 81 12.42 8.69 15.50
CA PHE A 81 11.16 8.08 15.05
C PHE A 81 9.99 8.74 15.77
N PHE A 82 9.30 9.65 15.07
CA PHE A 82 8.09 10.31 15.54
C PHE A 82 6.95 9.95 14.60
N VAL A 83 5.86 9.44 15.18
CA VAL A 83 4.61 9.15 14.46
C VAL A 83 3.57 10.10 15.01
N ASN A 84 3.07 10.99 14.17
CA ASN A 84 1.93 11.81 14.51
C ASN A 84 0.63 11.06 14.15
N TRP A 85 -0.44 11.26 14.92
CA TRP A 85 -1.75 10.68 14.58
C TRP A 85 -2.24 11.12 13.18
N LEU A 86 -1.84 12.33 12.73
CA LEU A 86 -2.11 12.83 11.38
C LEU A 86 -1.48 11.97 10.28
N ASP A 87 -0.37 11.29 10.55
CA ASP A 87 0.28 10.40 9.58
C ASP A 87 -0.60 9.17 9.26
N LEU A 88 -1.48 8.80 10.19
CA LEU A 88 -2.48 7.74 9.98
C LEU A 88 -3.78 8.30 9.39
N VAL A 89 -4.23 9.48 9.85
CA VAL A 89 -5.47 10.11 9.37
C VAL A 89 -5.36 10.51 7.91
N THR A 90 -4.21 11.02 7.48
CA THR A 90 -4.00 11.49 6.10
C THR A 90 -4.25 10.40 5.05
N PRO A 91 -3.60 9.22 5.10
CA PRO A 91 -3.88 8.15 4.14
C PRO A 91 -5.30 7.60 4.28
N VAL A 92 -5.89 7.60 5.49
CA VAL A 92 -7.28 7.17 5.68
C VAL A 92 -8.27 8.16 5.06
N ALA A 93 -8.06 9.46 5.19
CA ALA A 93 -8.90 10.50 4.61
C ALA A 93 -8.82 10.50 3.08
N ILE A 94 -7.59 10.42 2.54
CA ILE A 94 -7.36 10.32 1.09
C ILE A 94 -7.97 9.02 0.54
N GLY A 95 -7.70 7.89 1.20
CA GLY A 95 -8.25 6.60 0.83
C GLY A 95 -9.77 6.58 0.88
N GLY A 96 -10.36 7.13 1.95
CA GLY A 96 -11.82 7.22 2.11
C GLY A 96 -12.47 8.09 1.03
N LEU A 97 -11.88 9.24 0.71
CA LEU A 97 -12.35 10.10 -0.38
C LEU A 97 -12.26 9.38 -1.74
N TRP A 98 -11.14 8.67 -1.98
CA TRP A 98 -10.96 7.88 -3.19
C TRP A 98 -11.98 6.74 -3.29
N PHE A 99 -12.24 6.00 -2.21
CA PHE A 99 -13.26 4.96 -2.18
C PHE A 99 -14.65 5.52 -2.44
N TRP A 100 -15.00 6.68 -1.86
CA TRP A 100 -16.26 7.34 -2.13
C TRP A 100 -16.42 7.65 -3.62
N MET A 101 -15.42 8.28 -4.25
CA MET A 101 -15.41 8.54 -5.69
C MET A 101 -15.45 7.26 -6.51
N PHE A 102 -14.73 6.22 -6.10
CA PHE A 102 -14.71 4.94 -6.79
C PHE A 102 -16.11 4.30 -6.78
N TYR A 103 -16.80 4.28 -5.64
CA TYR A 103 -18.15 3.71 -5.55
C TYR A 103 -19.20 4.54 -6.29
N THR A 104 -19.08 5.87 -6.35
CA THR A 104 -19.99 6.69 -7.17
C THR A 104 -19.80 6.38 -8.65
N GLN A 105 -18.56 6.35 -9.13
CA GLN A 105 -18.27 5.99 -10.52
C GLN A 105 -18.66 4.55 -10.86
N LEU A 106 -18.52 3.62 -9.91
CA LEU A 106 -18.89 2.21 -10.10
C LEU A 106 -20.42 2.04 -10.25
N ARG A 107 -21.23 2.88 -9.59
CA ARG A 107 -22.69 2.86 -9.72
C ARG A 107 -23.17 3.46 -11.04
N GLU A 108 -22.40 4.37 -11.62
CA GLU A 108 -22.75 5.05 -12.88
C GLU A 108 -22.43 4.23 -14.13
N ARG A 109 -21.59 3.19 -14.03
CA ARG A 109 -21.13 2.40 -15.19
C ARG A 109 -21.55 0.93 -15.09
N PRO A 110 -21.93 0.30 -16.20
CA PRO A 110 -22.24 -1.13 -16.20
C PRO A 110 -20.99 -1.94 -15.82
N LEU A 111 -21.13 -2.80 -14.80
CA LEU A 111 -20.04 -3.65 -14.28
C LEU A 111 -19.56 -4.70 -15.29
N LEU A 112 -20.43 -5.04 -16.24
CA LEU A 112 -20.10 -5.90 -17.37
C LEU A 112 -19.95 -5.02 -18.62
N PRO A 113 -18.90 -5.21 -19.44
CA PRO A 113 -18.75 -4.47 -20.68
C PRO A 113 -19.86 -4.86 -21.66
N ILE A 114 -20.92 -4.04 -21.72
CA ILE A 114 -22.06 -4.27 -22.61
C ILE A 114 -21.59 -4.02 -24.05
N GLY A 115 -21.46 -5.10 -24.82
CA GLY A 115 -21.07 -5.06 -26.24
C GLY A 115 -19.68 -5.62 -26.56
N ASP A 116 -18.98 -6.21 -25.60
CA ASP A 116 -17.69 -6.87 -25.86
C ASP A 116 -17.91 -8.29 -26.43
N PRO A 117 -17.46 -8.60 -27.66
CA PRO A 117 -17.55 -9.93 -28.26
C PRO A 117 -16.89 -11.04 -27.43
N TYR A 118 -15.86 -10.69 -26.64
CA TYR A 118 -15.12 -11.64 -25.80
C TYR A 118 -15.83 -11.96 -24.48
N LEU A 119 -16.91 -11.23 -24.13
CA LEU A 119 -17.64 -11.45 -22.88
C LEU A 119 -18.36 -12.80 -22.85
N ALA A 120 -18.90 -13.24 -23.99
CA ALA A 120 -19.57 -14.54 -24.10
C ALA A 120 -18.59 -15.70 -23.89
N GLU A 121 -17.41 -15.62 -24.50
CA GLU A 121 -16.35 -16.64 -24.41
C GLU A 121 -15.74 -16.70 -22.98
N ALA A 122 -15.64 -15.56 -22.30
CA ALA A 122 -15.21 -15.48 -20.90
C ALA A 122 -16.24 -16.09 -19.91
N LEU A 123 -17.53 -15.96 -20.19
CA LEU A 123 -18.60 -16.56 -19.38
C LEU A 123 -18.73 -18.07 -19.62
N GLU A 124 -18.61 -18.53 -20.87
CA GLU A 124 -18.61 -19.96 -21.20
C GLU A 124 -17.41 -20.69 -20.60
N SER A 125 -16.22 -20.10 -20.63
CA SER A 125 -15.02 -20.67 -19.99
C SER A 125 -15.08 -20.69 -18.45
N MET A 126 -15.91 -19.84 -17.82
CA MET A 126 -16.19 -19.88 -16.37
C MET A 126 -17.22 -20.95 -15.97
N GLY A 127 -18.13 -21.33 -16.87
CA GLY A 127 -19.19 -22.32 -16.60
C GLY A 127 -18.79 -23.79 -16.76
N GLY A 128 -17.58 -24.06 -17.28
CA GLY A 128 -17.06 -25.41 -17.54
C GLY A 128 -16.26 -26.05 -16.39
N HIS A 129 -16.57 -25.71 -15.14
CA HIS A 129 -15.98 -26.32 -13.94
C HIS A 129 -17.01 -27.10 -13.13
#